data_AF-A0A7Y3AD02-F1
#
_entry.id   AF-A0A7Y3AD02-F1
#
_cell.length_a   1.000
_cell.length_b   1.000
_cell.length_c   1.000
_cell.angle_alpha   90.00
_cell.angle_beta   90.00
_cell.angle_gamma   90.00
#
_symmetry.space_group_name_H-M   'P 1'
#
loop_
_entity.id
_entity.type
_entity.pdbx_description
1 polymer ?
#
loop_
_entity_poly.entity_id
_entity_poly.type
_entity_poly.pdbx_seq_one_letter_code
_entity_poly.pdbx_strand_id
1 'polypeptide(L)' 'AIETGASNIKDAFIKEAQAVQDSDSMQDFLPAVASHIWPIPVVDENNVYRGVVSKNRFLRTLHRAETATNAEQ' A
#
# COMPACT_ATOMS: atom_id res chain seq x y z
N ALA A 1 9.77 -31.84 -2.65
CA ALA A 1 9.38 -31.29 -3.97
C ALA A 1 9.13 -29.79 -3.82
N ILE A 2 10.21 -28.98 -3.77
CA ILE A 2 10.13 -27.51 -3.61
C ILE A 2 11.42 -26.85 -4.16
N GLU A 3 11.91 -27.17 -5.37
CA GLU A 3 13.17 -26.58 -5.89
C GLU A 3 13.19 -26.36 -7.40
N THR A 4 12.14 -25.75 -7.96
CA THR A 4 12.23 -25.15 -9.30
C THR A 4 11.75 -23.72 -9.17
N GLY A 5 12.67 -22.81 -8.82
CA GLY A 5 12.42 -21.38 -8.86
C GLY A 5 11.99 -20.97 -10.26
N ALA A 6 11.00 -20.09 -10.36
CA ALA A 6 10.56 -19.53 -11.63
C ALA A 6 11.79 -18.93 -12.36
N SER A 7 12.02 -19.37 -13.59
CA SER A 7 13.17 -18.94 -14.40
C SER A 7 13.11 -17.47 -14.81
N ASN A 8 11.98 -16.78 -14.58
CA ASN A 8 11.79 -15.36 -14.86
C ASN A 8 11.15 -14.64 -13.67
N ILE A 9 11.76 -13.55 -13.21
CA ILE A 9 11.23 -12.71 -12.12
C ILE A 9 9.83 -12.16 -12.41
N LYS A 10 9.48 -11.98 -13.69
CA LYS A 10 8.15 -11.51 -14.11
C LYS A 10 7.03 -12.49 -13.71
N ASP A 11 7.35 -13.77 -13.57
CA ASP A 11 6.37 -14.79 -13.16
C ASP A 11 6.02 -14.66 -11.67
N ALA A 12 6.86 -13.97 -10.89
CA ALA A 12 6.63 -13.70 -9.47
C ALA A 12 5.88 -12.38 -9.21
N PHE A 13 5.54 -11.62 -10.25
CA PHE A 13 4.80 -10.36 -10.09
C PHE A 13 3.35 -10.62 -9.69
N ILE A 14 2.87 -9.86 -8.70
CA ILE A 14 1.46 -9.83 -8.31
C ILE A 14 0.71 -8.99 -9.35
N LYS A 15 -0.16 -9.62 -10.14
CA LYS A 15 -0.82 -8.97 -11.29
C LYS A 15 -1.90 -7.97 -10.87
N GLU A 16 -2.44 -8.16 -9.69
CA GLU A 16 -3.51 -7.38 -9.08
C GLU A 16 -2.96 -6.15 -8.34
N ALA A 17 -1.65 -6.06 -8.13
CA ALA A 17 -1.04 -4.94 -7.43
C ALA A 17 -1.09 -3.67 -8.28
N GLN A 18 -1.89 -2.70 -7.85
CA GLN A 18 -2.00 -1.38 -8.48
C GLN A 18 -1.36 -0.31 -7.60
N ALA A 19 -0.65 0.62 -8.23
CA ALA A 19 -0.08 1.77 -7.56
C ALA A 19 -1.13 2.87 -7.36
N VAL A 20 -0.95 3.66 -6.31
CA VAL A 20 -1.73 4.88 -6.03
C VAL A 20 -0.87 6.11 -6.27
N GLN A 21 -1.50 7.26 -6.47
CA GLN A 21 -0.78 8.53 -6.62
C GLN A 21 -0.37 9.07 -5.25
N ASP A 22 0.77 9.77 -5.17
CA ASP A 22 1.22 10.41 -3.94
C ASP A 22 0.36 11.61 -3.52
N SER A 23 -0.47 12.11 -4.44
CA SER A 23 -1.53 13.09 -4.19
C SER A 23 -2.83 12.50 -3.64
N ASP A 24 -3.00 11.17 -3.64
CA ASP A 24 -4.23 10.53 -3.17
C ASP A 24 -4.42 10.71 -1.66
N SER A 25 -5.66 10.93 -1.23
CA SER A 25 -5.98 11.03 0.19
C SER A 25 -5.97 9.65 0.84
N MET A 26 -5.79 9.59 2.16
CA MET A 26 -5.83 8.33 2.91
C MET A 26 -7.14 7.55 2.73
N GLN A 27 -8.26 8.23 2.45
CA GLN A 27 -9.54 7.56 2.24
C GLN A 27 -9.61 6.86 0.88
N ASP A 28 -8.96 7.42 -0.14
CA ASP A 28 -9.04 6.92 -1.52
C ASP A 28 -8.43 5.52 -1.65
N PHE A 29 -7.34 5.26 -0.94
CA PHE A 29 -6.62 3.97 -0.99
C PHE A 29 -6.81 3.09 0.26
N LEU A 30 -7.65 3.51 1.22
CA LEU A 30 -8.04 2.68 2.38
C LEU A 30 -8.60 1.31 1.94
N PRO A 31 -9.52 1.21 0.94
CA PRO A 31 -10.01 -0.09 0.49
C PRO A 31 -8.88 -0.98 -0.03
N ALA A 32 -7.93 -0.42 -0.78
CA ALA A 32 -6.82 -1.17 -1.35
C ALA A 32 -5.90 -1.74 -0.25
N VAL A 33 -5.58 -0.95 0.78
CA VAL A 33 -4.74 -1.39 1.91
C VAL A 33 -5.45 -2.43 2.79
N ALA A 34 -6.76 -2.29 2.96
CA ALA A 34 -7.55 -3.21 3.77
C ALA A 34 -7.73 -4.58 3.10
N SER A 35 -7.97 -4.59 1.78
CA SER A 35 -8.33 -5.77 1.00
C SER A 35 -7.15 -6.71 0.70
N HIS A 36 -5.92 -6.22 0.79
CA HIS A 36 -4.74 -6.98 0.38
C HIS A 36 -3.78 -7.24 1.55
N ILE A 37 -2.94 -8.25 1.37
CA ILE A 37 -1.89 -8.64 2.33
C ILE A 37 -0.51 -8.09 1.96
N TRP A 38 -0.38 -7.44 0.80
CA TRP A 38 0.85 -6.83 0.31
C TRP A 38 0.83 -5.29 0.47
N PRO A 39 2.01 -4.63 0.51
CA PRO A 39 2.11 -3.18 0.49
C PRO A 39 1.57 -2.58 -0.81
N ILE A 40 0.98 -1.40 -0.71
CA ILE A 40 0.47 -0.66 -1.88
C ILE A 40 1.60 0.25 -2.40
N PRO A 41 2.04 0.13 -3.66
CA PRO A 41 3.01 1.02 -4.28
C PRO A 41 2.45 2.43 -4.43
N VAL A 42 3.33 3.43 -4.31
CA VAL A 42 3.01 4.84 -4.52
C VAL A 42 3.88 5.38 -5.64
N VAL A 43 3.26 6.12 -6.56
CA VAL A 43 3.93 6.80 -7.67
C VAL A 43 3.57 8.29 -7.67
N ASP A 44 4.37 9.11 -8.34
CA ASP A 44 4.04 10.51 -8.63
C ASP A 44 3.24 10.64 -9.94
N GLU A 45 2.90 11.87 -10.32
CA GLU A 45 2.09 12.17 -11.50
C GLU A 45 2.70 11.68 -12.82
N ASN A 46 4.01 11.42 -12.85
CA ASN A 46 4.74 10.91 -14.01
C ASN A 46 4.91 9.38 -13.95
N ASN A 47 4.20 8.69 -13.06
CA ASN A 47 4.31 7.26 -12.75
C ASN A 47 5.71 6.83 -12.26
N VAL A 48 6.47 7.75 -11.65
CA VAL A 48 7.75 7.40 -11.04
C VAL A 48 7.53 6.88 -9.63
N TYR A 49 8.10 5.72 -9.31
CA TYR A 49 7.97 5.09 -8.00
C TYR A 49 8.51 5.97 -6.87
N ARG A 50 7.67 6.24 -5.86
CA ARG A 50 7.99 7.06 -4.68
C ARG A 50 8.16 6.24 -3.41
N GLY A 51 7.61 5.03 -3.36
CA GLY A 51 7.70 4.16 -2.19
C GLY A 51 6.51 3.22 -2.06
N VAL A 52 6.27 2.74 -0.84
CA VAL A 52 5.15 1.85 -0.51
C VAL A 52 4.48 2.26 0.79
N VAL A 53 3.19 1.99 0.88
CA VAL A 53 2.42 2.03 2.12
C VAL A 53 2.13 0.61 2.59
N SER A 54 2.74 0.24 3.73
CA SER A 54 2.42 -1.03 4.39
C SER A 54 1.12 -0.93 5.19
N LYS A 55 0.36 -2.03 5.26
CA LYS A 55 -0.85 -2.16 6.08
C LYS A 55 -0.64 -1.74 7.54
N ASN A 56 0.46 -2.18 8.15
CA ASN A 56 0.76 -1.86 9.55
C ASN A 56 1.00 -0.37 9.76
N ARG A 57 1.79 0.27 8.89
CA ARG A 57 2.05 1.72 8.99
C ARG A 57 0.75 2.51 8.82
N PHE A 58 -0.06 2.12 7.85
CA PHE A 58 -1.32 2.78 7.56
C PHE A 58 -2.33 2.69 8.73
N LEU A 59 -2.57 1.49 9.27
CA LEU A 59 -3.47 1.30 10.41
C LEU A 59 -3.01 2.07 11.66
N ARG A 60 -1.69 2.12 11.91
CA ARG A 60 -1.13 2.92 13.02
C ARG A 60 -1.33 4.42 12.82
N THR A 61 -1.27 4.90 11.58
CA THR A 61 -1.54 6.32 11.27
C THR A 61 -3.01 6.66 11.50
N LEU A 62 -3.94 5.81 11.04
CA LEU A 62 -5.38 6.02 11.27
C LEU A 62 -5.71 6.08 12.77
N HIS A 63 -5.21 5.12 13.54
CA HIS A 63 -5.45 5.08 14.99
C HIS A 63 -4.92 6.34 15.72
N ARG A 64 -3.76 6.88 15.29
CA ARG A 64 -3.21 8.13 15.84
C ARG A 64 -4.08 9.33 15.48
N ALA A 65 -4.58 9.40 14.25
CA ALA A 65 -5.45 10.49 13.80
C ALA A 65 -6.80 10.49 14.55
N GLU A 66 -7.40 9.32 14.76
CA GLU A 66 -8.61 9.16 15.57
C GLU A 66 -8.39 9.62 17.01
N THR A 67 -7.27 9.21 17.62
CA THR A 67 -6.94 9.57 19.01
C THR A 67 -6.70 11.08 19.18
N ALA A 68 -6.06 11.72 18.20
CA ALA A 68 -5.84 13.17 18.20
C ALA A 68 -7.18 13.93 18.13
N THR A 69 -8.07 13.51 17.21
CA THR A 69 -9.39 14.12 17.05
C THR A 69 -10.23 14.02 18.33
N ASN A 70 -10.17 12.89 19.03
CA ASN A 70 -10.93 12.67 20.27
C ASN A 70 -10.37 13.44 21.49
N ALA A 71 -9.09 13.84 21.47
CA ALA A 71 -8.46 14.58 22.55
C ALA A 71 -8.71 16.10 22.47
N GLU A 72 -9.13 16.59 21.30
CA GLU A 72 -9.44 17.99 21.01
C GLU A 72 -10.94 18.32 21.15
N GLN A 73 -11.76 17.33 21.52
CA GLN A 73 -13.21 17.44 21.74
C GLN A 73 -13.58 17.58 23.22
#